data_AF-A0AAV4GTN7-F1
#
_entry.id   AF-A0AAV4GTN7-F1
#
_cell.length_a   1.000
_cell.length_b   1.000
_cell.length_c   1.000
_cell.angle_alpha   90.00
_cell.angle_beta   90.00
_cell.angle_gamma   90.00
#
_symmetry.space_group_name_H-M   'P 1'
#
loop_
_entity.id
_entity.type
_entity.pdbx_description
1 polymer ?
#
loop_
_entity_poly.entity_id
_entity_poly.type
_entity_poly.pdbx_seq_one_letter_code
_entity_poly.pdbx_strand_id
1 'polypeptide(L)'
;MPGLAAQCLPHSSSHLACCVNSFPVPIEDILKCSKSAEGNHLEHQMAVKTDALKPPHRYVPWVTVNGVHTETIEREAESNLVKLICDTYKGLKPQVCK
;
A
#
# COMPACT_ATOMS: atom_id res chain seq x y z
N MET A 1 -17.42 -17.41 -26.97
CA MET A 1 -16.59 -16.19 -26.81
C MET A 1 -17.31 -15.08 -27.55
N PRO A 2 -17.57 -13.87 -27.02
CA PRO A 2 -17.29 -13.27 -25.70
C PRO A 2 -18.59 -12.93 -24.93
N GLY A 3 -18.53 -12.63 -23.64
CA GLY A 3 -19.73 -12.22 -22.90
C GLY A 3 -19.46 -11.81 -21.46
N LEU A 4 -19.45 -10.50 -21.24
CA LEU A 4 -19.53 -9.83 -19.93
C LEU A 4 -18.34 -10.02 -18.98
N ALA A 5 -17.23 -9.33 -19.31
CA ALA A 5 -16.55 -8.59 -18.27
C ALA A 5 -17.56 -7.56 -17.73
N ALA A 6 -18.21 -7.89 -16.60
CA ALA A 6 -19.02 -6.95 -15.86
C ALA A 6 -18.17 -5.72 -15.58
N GLN A 7 -18.58 -4.59 -16.16
CA GLN A 7 -17.77 -3.38 -16.23
C GLN A 7 -17.47 -2.89 -14.82
N CYS A 8 -16.20 -2.90 -14.46
CA CYS A 8 -15.67 -2.22 -13.29
C CYS A 8 -15.75 -0.71 -13.51
N LEU A 9 -16.96 -0.17 -13.31
CA LEU A 9 -17.21 1.25 -13.39
C LEU A 9 -16.80 1.93 -12.07
N PRO A 10 -16.28 3.17 -12.14
CA PRO A 10 -15.70 3.88 -10.99
C PRO A 10 -16.67 4.23 -9.85
N HIS A 11 -17.98 3.92 -9.97
CA HIS A 11 -19.02 4.33 -9.04
C HIS A 11 -19.91 3.19 -8.51
N SER A 12 -19.50 1.92 -8.65
CA SER A 12 -20.19 0.79 -8.01
C SER A 12 -19.60 0.50 -6.63
N SER A 13 -20.45 0.25 -5.65
CA SER A 13 -20.15 -0.02 -4.23
C SER A 13 -19.35 -1.31 -3.96
N SER A 14 -18.73 -1.92 -4.96
CA SER A 14 -17.89 -3.12 -4.79
C SER A 14 -16.60 -3.07 -5.62
N HIS A 15 -15.81 -1.99 -5.49
CA HIS A 15 -14.46 -1.92 -6.06
C HIS A 15 -13.60 -3.14 -5.68
N LEU A 16 -13.81 -3.71 -4.49
CA LEU A 16 -13.19 -4.97 -4.06
C LEU A 16 -13.50 -6.15 -4.99
N ALA A 17 -14.76 -6.33 -5.38
CA ALA A 17 -15.18 -7.41 -6.28
C ALA A 17 -14.53 -7.27 -7.66
N CYS A 18 -14.26 -6.04 -8.08
CA CYS A 18 -13.56 -5.74 -9.32
C CYS A 18 -12.07 -6.08 -9.29
N CYS A 19 -11.37 -5.72 -8.20
CA CYS A 19 -9.95 -6.02 -8.05
C CYS A 19 -9.66 -7.53 -8.07
N VAL A 20 -10.61 -8.34 -7.62
CA VAL A 20 -10.46 -9.81 -7.48
C VAL A 20 -10.50 -10.52 -8.82
N ASN A 21 -11.14 -9.90 -9.82
CA ASN A 21 -11.05 -10.38 -11.18
C ASN A 21 -9.64 -10.21 -11.75
N SER A 22 -8.87 -9.25 -11.24
CA SER A 22 -7.47 -9.00 -11.65
C SER A 22 -6.46 -9.82 -10.85
N PHE A 23 -6.77 -10.18 -9.61
CA PHE A 23 -5.89 -10.95 -8.73
C PHE A 23 -6.66 -12.07 -8.05
N PRO A 24 -6.25 -13.34 -8.20
CA PRO A 24 -6.92 -14.46 -7.56
C PRO A 24 -6.70 -14.41 -6.04
N VAL A 25 -7.61 -13.74 -5.34
CA VAL A 25 -7.59 -13.60 -3.88
C VAL A 25 -8.89 -14.15 -3.27
N PRO A 26 -8.84 -14.83 -2.11
CA PRO A 26 -10.01 -15.43 -1.49
C PRO A 26 -10.83 -14.37 -0.74
N ILE A 27 -11.76 -13.71 -1.43
CA ILE A 27 -12.53 -12.58 -0.87
C ILE A 27 -13.34 -12.93 0.36
N GLU A 28 -14.00 -14.08 0.35
CA GLU A 28 -14.81 -14.49 1.50
C GLU A 28 -13.95 -14.63 2.75
N ASP A 29 -12.74 -15.17 2.62
CA ASP A 29 -11.80 -15.29 3.74
C ASP A 29 -11.31 -13.92 4.20
N ILE A 30 -11.01 -12.99 3.27
CA ILE A 30 -10.61 -11.62 3.59
C ILE A 30 -11.73 -10.87 4.32
N LEU A 31 -12.98 -10.96 3.83
CA LEU A 31 -14.14 -10.30 4.44
C LEU A 31 -14.51 -10.91 5.78
N LYS A 32 -14.32 -12.23 5.95
CA LYS A 32 -14.48 -12.89 7.23
C LYS A 32 -13.40 -12.44 8.21
N CYS A 33 -12.14 -12.36 7.78
CA CYS A 33 -11.03 -11.89 8.60
C CYS A 33 -11.21 -10.43 9.03
N SER A 34 -11.59 -9.52 8.12
CA SER A 34 -11.75 -8.10 8.43
C SER A 34 -12.81 -7.79 9.49
N LYS A 35 -13.73 -8.71 9.74
CA LYS A 35 -14.79 -8.62 10.76
C LYS A 35 -14.53 -9.48 11.99
N SER A 36 -13.40 -10.18 12.05
CA SER A 36 -13.08 -11.12 13.12
C SER A 36 -12.18 -10.50 14.20
N ALA A 37 -12.01 -11.23 15.31
CA ALA A 37 -11.03 -10.88 16.33
C ALA A 37 -9.58 -10.90 15.81
N GLU A 38 -9.29 -11.76 14.83
CA GLU A 38 -7.98 -11.80 14.17
C GLU A 38 -7.72 -10.52 13.35
N GLY A 39 -8.72 -10.06 12.58
CA GLY A 39 -8.61 -8.79 11.86
C GLY A 39 -8.35 -7.61 12.80
N ASN A 40 -9.09 -7.53 13.91
CA ASN A 40 -8.87 -6.50 14.93
C ASN A 40 -7.47 -6.61 15.58
N HIS A 41 -6.97 -7.83 15.80
CA HIS A 41 -5.62 -8.04 16.32
C HIS A 41 -4.55 -7.54 15.33
N LEU A 42 -4.71 -7.81 14.04
CA LEU A 42 -3.81 -7.32 12.99
C LEU A 42 -3.82 -5.78 12.90
N GLU A 43 -4.99 -5.15 12.96
CA GLU A 43 -5.10 -3.68 13.01
C GLU A 43 -4.43 -3.09 14.26
N HIS A 44 -4.58 -3.74 15.42
CA HIS A 44 -3.86 -3.33 16.63
C HIS A 44 -2.34 -3.41 16.47
N GLN A 45 -1.82 -4.48 15.85
CA GLN A 45 -0.39 -4.58 15.55
C GLN A 45 0.09 -3.47 14.62
N MET A 46 -0.73 -3.08 13.64
CA MET A 46 -0.42 -1.95 12.76
C MET A 46 -0.48 -0.61 13.50
N ALA A 47 -1.43 -0.40 14.40
CA ALA A 47 -1.49 0.78 15.26
C ALA A 47 -0.20 0.91 16.12
N VAL A 48 0.24 -0.18 16.76
CA VAL A 48 1.49 -0.18 17.54
C VAL A 48 2.71 0.18 16.70
N LYS A 49 2.80 -0.30 15.45
CA LYS A 49 3.89 0.07 14.52
C LYS A 49 3.82 1.54 14.13
N THR A 50 2.63 2.05 13.88
CA THR A 50 2.38 3.46 13.51
C THR A 50 2.69 4.41 14.67
N ASP A 51 2.33 4.05 15.91
CA ASP A 51 2.64 4.83 17.12
C ASP A 51 4.14 4.85 17.43
N ALA A 52 4.87 3.80 17.03
CA ALA A 52 6.31 3.70 17.21
C ALA A 52 7.13 4.51 16.19
N LEU A 53 6.49 5.14 15.19
CA LEU A 53 7.16 5.96 14.18
C LEU A 53 7.95 7.11 14.83
N LYS A 54 9.15 7.36 14.29
CA LYS A 54 10.03 8.46 14.71
C LYS A 54 10.46 9.27 13.49
N PRO A 55 10.09 10.56 13.39
CA PRO A 55 9.16 11.27 14.28
C PRO A 55 7.73 10.70 14.16
N PRO A 56 6.85 10.94 15.16
CA PRO A 56 5.44 10.59 15.05
C PRO A 56 4.82 11.24 13.82
N HIS A 57 4.04 10.47 13.08
CA HIS A 57 3.39 10.95 11.86
C HIS A 57 2.42 12.10 12.16
N ARG A 58 2.36 13.09 11.26
CA ARG A 58 1.48 14.27 11.38
C ARG A 58 0.37 14.31 10.34
N TYR A 59 0.52 13.55 9.27
CA TYR A 59 -0.43 13.38 8.18
C TYR A 59 -0.18 12.03 7.50
N VAL A 60 -1.01 11.71 6.52
CA VAL A 60 -0.82 10.56 5.63
C VAL A 60 -0.85 11.03 4.17
N PRO A 61 -0.05 10.43 3.26
CA PRO A 61 0.91 9.35 3.50
C PRO A 61 2.08 9.74 4.44
N TRP A 62 2.75 8.74 5.01
CA TRP A 62 3.94 8.90 5.84
C TRP A 62 5.00 7.86 5.45
N VAL A 63 5.89 8.26 4.55
CA VAL A 63 6.88 7.41 3.91
C VAL A 63 8.14 7.33 4.75
N THR A 64 8.57 6.11 5.04
CA THR A 64 9.88 5.83 5.61
C THR A 64 10.74 5.10 4.59
N VAL A 65 11.98 5.51 4.40
CA VAL A 65 12.95 4.79 3.57
C VAL A 65 14.06 4.27 4.47
N ASN A 66 14.25 2.94 4.48
CA ASN A 66 15.19 2.26 5.39
C ASN A 66 14.98 2.62 6.88
N GLY A 67 13.71 2.77 7.30
CA GLY A 67 13.35 3.10 8.68
C GLY A 67 13.53 4.58 9.06
N VAL A 68 13.91 5.46 8.12
CA VAL A 68 14.08 6.89 8.36
C VAL A 68 13.00 7.68 7.61
N HIS A 69 12.42 8.67 8.29
CA HIS A 69 11.54 9.67 7.70
C HIS A 69 12.14 11.06 7.83
N THR A 70 12.03 11.86 6.76
CA THR A 70 12.33 13.30 6.75
C THR A 70 11.38 13.99 5.78
N GLU A 71 11.17 15.30 5.93
CA GLU A 71 10.36 16.09 5.00
C GLU A 71 10.89 16.00 3.55
N THR A 72 12.21 15.91 3.37
CA THR A 72 12.81 15.70 2.05
C THR A 72 12.44 14.35 1.46
N ILE A 73 12.52 13.27 2.26
CA ILE A 73 12.12 11.92 1.83
C ILE A 73 10.64 11.92 1.43
N GLU A 74 9.76 12.51 2.25
CA GLU A 74 8.33 12.57 1.95
C GLU A 74 8.07 13.30 0.63
N ARG A 75 8.62 14.52 0.49
CA ARG A 75 8.46 15.33 -0.72
C ARG A 75 9.00 14.63 -1.97
N GLU A 76 10.13 13.94 -1.88
CA GLU A 76 10.68 13.18 -3.00
C GLU A 76 9.87 11.92 -3.31
N ALA A 77 9.33 11.24 -2.30
CA ALA A 77 8.47 10.09 -2.47
C ALA A 77 7.15 10.48 -3.17
N GLU A 78 6.52 11.57 -2.74
CA GLU A 78 5.28 12.07 -3.32
C GLU A 78 5.47 12.60 -4.75
N SER A 79 6.62 13.22 -5.03
CA SER A 79 6.90 13.79 -6.36
C SER A 79 7.46 12.78 -7.37
N ASN A 80 8.42 11.94 -6.96
CA ASN A 80 9.04 10.92 -7.80
C ASN A 80 9.68 9.81 -6.96
N LEU A 81 8.84 8.89 -6.47
CA LEU A 81 9.28 7.74 -5.69
C LEU A 81 10.36 6.90 -6.40
N VAL A 82 10.25 6.72 -7.73
CA VAL A 82 11.23 5.93 -8.48
C VAL A 82 12.62 6.55 -8.38
N LYS A 83 12.74 7.87 -8.58
CA LYS A 83 14.01 8.59 -8.43
C LYS A 83 14.56 8.44 -7.01
N LEU A 84 13.73 8.68 -5.98
CA LEU A 84 14.15 8.55 -4.58
C LEU A 84 14.71 7.15 -4.28
N ILE A 85 14.03 6.09 -4.73
CA ILE A 85 14.49 4.71 -4.55
C ILE A 85 15.79 4.47 -5.32
N CYS A 86 15.88 4.91 -6.58
CA CYS A 86 17.08 4.75 -7.39
C CYS A 86 18.31 5.49 -6.83
N ASP A 87 18.11 6.63 -6.18
CA ASP A 87 19.16 7.41 -5.53
C ASP A 87 19.59 6.79 -4.19
N THR A 88 18.63 6.20 -3.46
CA THR A 88 18.89 5.58 -2.15
C THR A 88 19.44 4.16 -2.27
N TYR A 89 19.21 3.48 -3.40
CA TYR A 89 19.62 2.10 -3.61
C TYR A 89 21.14 1.97 -3.72
N LYS A 90 21.73 1.16 -2.82
CA LYS A 90 23.19 0.95 -2.71
C LYS A 90 23.70 -0.27 -3.48
N GLY A 91 22.81 -1.06 -4.08
CA GLY A 91 23.16 -2.26 -4.85
C GLY A 91 23.42 -1.96 -6.33
N LEU A 92 23.49 -3.02 -7.14
CA LEU A 92 23.60 -2.91 -8.59
C LEU A 92 22.32 -2.31 -9.18
N LYS A 93 22.39 -1.07 -9.65
CA LYS A 93 21.21 -0.33 -10.11
C LYS A 93 20.52 -1.07 -11.28
N PRO A 94 19.21 -1.36 -11.16
CA PRO A 94 18.44 -1.92 -12.26
C PRO A 94 18.37 -0.92 -13.43
N GLN A 95 18.01 -1.39 -14.62
CA GLN A 95 18.02 -0.54 -15.82
C GLN A 95 17.12 0.70 -15.69
N VAL A 96 16.02 0.60 -14.94
CA VAL A 96 15.11 1.73 -14.66
C VAL A 96 15.77 2.85 -13.82
N CYS A 97 16.89 2.55 -13.17
CA CYS A 97 17.66 3.49 -12.33
C CYS A 97 18.95 4.00 -12.99
N LYS A 98 19.18 3.67 -14.27
CA LYS A 98 20.32 4.18 -15.06
C LYS A 98 19.84 5.32 -15.94
#